data_AF-A0A4Q3RLF2-F1
#
_entry.id   AF-A0A4Q3RLF2-F1
#
_cell.length_a   1.000
_cell.length_b   1.000
_cell.length_c   1.000
_cell.angle_alpha   90.00
_cell.angle_beta   90.00
_cell.angle_gamma   90.00
#
_symmetry.space_group_name_H-M   'P 1'
#
loop_
_entity.id
_entity.type
_entity.pdbx_description
1 polymer ?
#
loop_
_entity_poly.entity_id
_entity_poly.type
_entity_poly.pdbx_seq_one_letter_code
_entity_poly.pdbx_strand_id
1 'polypeptide(L)' 'MAKILLIDDDPDIRTVMGMVLKREGYEVETASRREEAL' A
#
# COMPACT_ATOMS: atom_id res chain seq x y z
N MET A 1 12.26 -10.65 -3.07
CA MET A 1 11.18 -9.88 -2.40
C MET A 1 10.78 -8.77 -3.34
N ALA A 2 9.49 -8.60 -3.61
CA ALA A 2 8.99 -7.53 -4.46
C ALA A 2 8.46 -6.37 -3.59
N LYS A 3 8.76 -5.14 -4.00
CA LYS A 3 8.28 -3.92 -3.35
C LYS A 3 7.04 -3.42 -4.09
N ILE A 4 5.98 -3.10 -3.34
CA ILE A 4 4.68 -2.66 -3.86
C ILE A 4 4.37 -1.28 -3.29
N LEU A 5 3.94 -0.37 -4.18
CA LEU A 5 3.37 0.91 -3.81
C LEU A 5 1.85 0.85 -4.00
N LEU A 6 1.12 0.93 -2.90
CA LEU A 6 -0.34 0.93 -2.89
C LEU A 6 -0.87 2.37 -2.83
N ILE A 7 -1.60 2.79 -3.85
CA ILE A 7 -2.24 4.11 -3.93
C ILE A 7 -3.74 3.93 -3.98
N ASP A 8 -4.44 4.44 -2.97
CA ASP A 8 -5.89 4.43 -2.86
C ASP A 8 -6.29 5.64 -2.00
N ASP A 9 -7.42 6.29 -2.23
CA ASP A 9 -7.86 7.48 -1.48
C ASP A 9 -8.61 7.11 -0.19
N ASP A 10 -9.15 5.89 -0.10
CA ASP A 10 -9.84 5.38 1.07
C ASP A 10 -8.84 4.82 2.12
N PRO A 11 -8.80 5.38 3.35
CA PRO A 11 -7.90 4.92 4.41
C PRO A 11 -8.17 3.49 4.88
N ASP A 12 -9.42 3.02 4.84
CA ASP A 12 -9.80 1.69 5.30
C ASP A 12 -9.32 0.64 4.29
N ILE A 13 -9.50 0.91 2.99
CA ILE A 13 -9.00 0.04 1.91
C ILE A 13 -7.47 -0.04 1.96
N ARG A 14 -6.77 1.11 2.05
CA ARG A 14 -5.29 1.13 2.17
C ARG A 14 -4.80 0.28 3.34
N THR A 15 -5.48 0.38 4.48
CA THR A 15 -5.11 -0.35 5.69
C THR A 15 -5.29 -1.86 5.50
N VAL A 16 -6.47 -2.30 5.04
CA VAL A 16 -6.76 -3.73 4.83
C VAL A 16 -5.84 -4.33 3.77
N MET A 17 -5.69 -3.68 2.62
CA MET A 17 -4.83 -4.17 1.53
C MET A 17 -3.36 -4.17 1.91
N GLY A 18 -2.89 -3.13 2.62
CA GLY A 18 -1.53 -3.08 3.13
C GLY A 18 -1.22 -4.24 4.08
N MET A 19 -2.16 -4.60 4.97
CA MET A 19 -2.01 -5.75 5.87
C MET A 19 -1.96 -7.08 5.10
N VAL A 20 -2.84 -7.28 4.12
CA VAL A 20 -2.89 -8.50 3.31
C VAL A 20 -1.56 -8.69 2.57
N LEU A 21 -1.10 -7.66 1.85
CA LEU A 21 0.14 -7.75 1.07
C LEU A 21 1.38 -7.97 1.95
N LYS A 22 1.46 -7.32 3.12
CA LYS A 22 2.54 -7.57 4.08
C LYS A 22 2.54 -9.01 4.59
N ARG A 23 1.36 -9.59 4.84
CA ARG A 23 1.23 -11.00 5.26
C ARG A 23 1.70 -11.99 4.19
N GLU A 24 1.53 -11.66 2.92
CA GLU A 24 2.04 -12.45 1.79
C GLU A 24 3.57 -12.28 1.56
N GLY A 25 4.24 -11.46 2.39
CA GLY A 25 5.71 -11.30 2.35
C GLY A 25 6.21 -10.20 1.44
N TYR A 26 5.34 -9.28 0.99
CA TYR A 26 5.73 -8.11 0.21
C TYR A 26 6.20 -6.97 1.12
N GLU A 27 7.13 -6.16 0.62
CA GLU A 27 7.42 -4.84 1.19
C GLU A 27 6.39 -3.86 0.61
N VAL A 28 5.62 -3.20 1.47
CA VAL A 28 4.49 -2.36 1.05
C VAL A 28 4.65 -0.95 1.57
N GLU A 29 4.66 0.01 0.65
CA GLU A 29 4.50 1.44 0.90
C GLU A 29 3.11 1.88 0.46
N THR A 30 2.55 2.86 1.17
CA THR A 30 1.18 3.34 0.92
C THR A 30 1.18 4.85 0.72
N ALA A 31 0.41 5.33 -0.24
CA ALA A 31 0.15 6.75 -0.47
C ALA A 31 -1.35 7.00 -0.62
N SER A 32 -1.84 8.17 -0.21
CA SER A 32 -3.26 8.54 -0.38
C SER A 32 -3.56 9.18 -1.73
N ARG A 33 -2.51 9.61 -2.45
CA ARG A 33 -2.59 10.27 -3.76
C ARG A 33 -1.27 10.11 -4.51
N ARG A 34 -1.30 10.38 -5.83
CA ARG A 34 -0.13 10.22 -6.71
C ARG A 34 1.02 11.15 -6.32
N GLU A 35 0.73 12.32 -5.78
CA GLU A 35 1.72 13.32 -5.40
C GLU A 35 2.52 12.92 -4.14
N GLU A 36 2.02 11.99 -3.33
CA GLU A 36 2.73 11.43 -2.17
C GLU A 36 3.60 10.21 -2.52
N ALA A 37 3.50 9.73 -3.76
CA ALA A 37 4.07 8.47 -4.23
C ALA A 37 5.41 8.61 -4.98
N LEU A 38 5.94 9.84 -5.11
CA LEU A 38 7.15 10.17 -5.89
C LEU A 38 8.35 10.53 -5.01
#